data_AF-A0A7W1VT43-F1
#
_entry.id   AF-A0A7W1VT43-F1
#
_cell.length_a   1.000
_cell.length_b   1.000
_cell.length_c   1.000
_cell.angle_alpha   90.00
_cell.angle_beta   90.00
_cell.angle_gamma   90.00
#
_symmetry.space_group_name_H-M   'P 1'
#
loop_
_entity.id
_entity.type
_entity.pdbx_description
1 polymer ?
#
loop_
_entity_poly.entity_id
_entity_poly.type
_entity_poly.pdbx_seq_one_letter_code
_entity_poly.pdbx_strand_id
1 'polypeptide(L)'
;MTPKLKTAHLFIVSATAMLLFAGCGEKYAGEWRDRCVRNLGQLEVAKDQWALEGRKRPDDLPIQSDLVGEGKYIKNMTICPAGGQYTLNIVDKLPECSVPSHKLEK
;
A
#
# COMPACT_ATOMS: atom_id res chain seq x y z
N MET A 1 -33.16 43.97 -42.76
CA MET A 1 -33.78 43.13 -41.71
C MET A 1 -32.95 41.84 -41.60
N THR A 2 -32.10 41.71 -40.58
CA THR A 2 -31.24 40.51 -40.38
C THR A 2 -32.04 39.34 -39.79
N PRO A 3 -31.65 38.06 -39.97
CA PRO A 3 -30.75 37.50 -38.94
C PRO A 3 -29.71 36.46 -39.42
N LYS A 4 -28.46 36.71 -38.97
CA LYS A 4 -27.54 35.78 -38.31
C LYS A 4 -27.20 34.45 -39.01
N LEU A 5 -26.23 34.51 -39.93
CA LEU A 5 -25.43 33.36 -40.30
C LEU A 5 -24.29 33.18 -39.28
N LYS A 6 -24.22 32.01 -38.65
CA LYS A 6 -23.44 31.68 -37.45
C LYS A 6 -21.92 31.71 -37.69
N THR A 7 -21.29 32.85 -37.48
CA THR A 7 -19.83 33.01 -37.40
C THR A 7 -19.39 33.08 -35.93
N ALA A 8 -19.36 31.94 -35.21
CA ALA A 8 -18.80 31.92 -33.84
C ALA A 8 -18.42 30.54 -33.26
N HIS A 9 -18.36 29.44 -34.03
CA HIS A 9 -18.18 28.10 -33.42
C HIS A 9 -16.98 27.29 -33.91
N LEU A 10 -16.20 27.76 -34.88
CA LEU A 10 -15.09 26.96 -35.42
C LEU A 10 -13.71 27.29 -34.85
N PHE A 11 -13.55 28.37 -34.09
CA PHE A 11 -12.25 28.75 -33.49
C PHE A 11 -12.14 28.51 -31.98
N ILE A 12 -13.24 28.17 -31.28
CA ILE A 12 -13.20 27.95 -29.82
C ILE A 12 -12.83 26.50 -29.47
N VAL A 13 -12.93 25.56 -30.42
CA VAL A 13 -12.70 24.13 -30.13
C VAL A 13 -11.21 23.77 -30.02
N SER A 14 -10.27 24.64 -30.40
CA SER A 14 -8.83 24.35 -30.21
C SER A 14 -8.29 24.78 -28.85
N ALA A 15 -8.81 25.87 -28.26
CA ALA A 15 -8.26 26.42 -27.01
C ALA A 15 -8.80 25.73 -25.73
N THR A 16 -10.02 25.17 -25.77
CA THR A 16 -10.59 24.45 -24.62
C THR A 16 -10.20 22.98 -24.56
N ALA A 17 -9.61 22.41 -25.63
CA ALA A 17 -9.16 21.03 -25.65
C ALA A 17 -7.77 20.82 -25.02
N MET A 18 -6.94 21.87 -24.89
CA MET A 18 -5.60 21.75 -24.30
C MET A 18 -5.55 21.87 -22.77
N LEU A 19 -6.63 22.34 -22.12
CA LEU A 19 -6.67 22.47 -20.66
C LEU A 19 -7.28 21.25 -19.94
N LEU A 20 -7.68 20.19 -20.66
CA LEU A 20 -8.24 18.97 -20.08
C LEU A 20 -7.28 17.77 -20.05
N PHE A 21 -6.01 17.94 -20.47
CA PHE A 21 -5.01 16.85 -20.46
C PHE A 21 -3.74 17.16 -19.66
N ALA A 22 -3.68 18.27 -18.92
CA ALA A 22 -2.54 18.59 -18.05
C ALA A 22 -2.65 17.88 -16.68
N GLY A 23 -2.87 16.57 -16.68
CA GLY A 23 -2.95 15.81 -15.44
C GLY A 23 -3.13 14.32 -15.66
N CYS A 24 -2.10 13.63 -16.15
CA CYS A 24 -1.92 12.23 -15.75
C CYS A 24 -0.49 11.77 -16.05
N GLY A 25 0.28 11.54 -15.00
CA GLY A 25 1.61 10.96 -15.07
C GLY A 25 2.54 11.66 -14.11
N GLU A 26 2.67 11.12 -12.90
CA GLU A 26 3.83 11.20 -11.99
C GLU A 26 3.40 11.01 -10.52
N LYS A 27 2.91 9.81 -10.17
CA LYS A 27 2.72 9.42 -8.75
C LYS A 27 2.88 7.90 -8.54
N TYR A 28 3.97 7.27 -9.02
CA TYR A 28 4.13 5.81 -8.88
C TYR A 28 5.19 5.35 -7.86
N ALA A 29 6.17 6.19 -7.47
CA ALA A 29 7.25 5.75 -6.59
C ALA A 29 6.83 5.50 -5.12
N GLY A 30 5.76 6.14 -4.65
CA GLY A 30 5.25 5.95 -3.28
C GLY A 30 4.37 4.71 -3.10
N GLU A 31 3.78 4.20 -4.18
CA GLU A 31 2.74 3.18 -4.09
C GLU A 31 3.25 1.83 -3.57
N TRP A 32 4.45 1.41 -4.00
CA TRP A 32 5.03 0.14 -3.55
C TRP A 32 5.44 0.19 -2.08
N ARG A 33 6.00 1.32 -1.64
CA ARG A 33 6.33 1.57 -0.24
C ARG A 33 5.07 1.55 0.60
N ASP A 34 4.03 2.29 0.21
CA ASP A 34 2.78 2.38 0.97
C ASP A 34 2.09 1.01 1.09
N ARG A 35 2.05 0.24 0.00
CA ARG A 35 1.55 -1.15 0.02
C ARG A 35 2.37 -2.05 0.94
N CYS A 36 3.69 -1.90 0.93
CA CYS A 36 4.57 -2.67 1.81
C CYS A 36 4.35 -2.32 3.28
N VAL A 37 4.28 -1.03 3.62
CA VAL A 37 4.00 -0.56 5.00
C VAL A 37 2.63 -1.06 5.48
N ARG A 38 1.62 -1.06 4.61
CA ARG A 38 0.31 -1.66 4.94
C ARG A 38 0.43 -3.16 5.23
N ASN A 39 1.22 -3.90 4.45
CA ASN A 39 1.46 -5.32 4.69
C ASN A 39 2.23 -5.55 6.01
N LEU A 40 3.22 -4.72 6.33
CA LEU A 40 3.93 -4.74 7.62
C LEU A 40 2.96 -4.50 8.79
N GLY A 41 2.04 -3.54 8.67
CA GLY A 41 1.01 -3.31 9.68
C GLY A 41 0.08 -4.51 9.87
N GLN A 42 -0.28 -5.23 8.79
CA GLN A 42 -1.05 -6.46 8.90
C GLN A 42 -0.28 -7.58 9.62
N LEU A 43 1.03 -7.69 9.37
CA LEU A 43 1.90 -8.64 10.08
C LEU A 43 2.02 -8.30 11.57
N GLU A 44 2.13 -7.02 11.92
CA GLU A 44 2.18 -6.58 13.32
C GLU A 44 0.89 -6.92 14.05
N VAL A 45 -0.27 -6.54 13.50
CA VAL A 45 -1.57 -6.84 14.11
C VAL A 45 -1.78 -8.35 14.29
N ALA A 46 -1.38 -9.15 13.30
CA ALA A 46 -1.47 -10.60 13.39
C ALA A 46 -0.57 -11.18 14.48
N LYS A 47 0.68 -10.69 14.59
CA LYS A 47 1.62 -11.09 15.63
C LYS A 47 1.13 -10.69 17.01
N ASP A 48 0.59 -9.49 17.18
CA ASP A 48 0.03 -9.00 18.44
C ASP A 48 -1.16 -9.87 18.89
N GLN A 49 -2.04 -10.23 17.95
CA GLN A 49 -3.18 -11.09 18.24
C GLN A 49 -2.73 -12.51 18.61
N TRP A 50 -1.77 -13.08 17.87
CA TRP A 50 -1.14 -14.36 18.22
C TRP A 50 -0.50 -14.33 19.62
N ALA A 51 0.18 -13.23 19.95
CA ALA A 51 0.80 -13.07 21.25
C ALA A 51 -0.23 -12.98 22.38
N LEU A 52 -1.30 -12.22 22.17
CA LEU A 52 -2.39 -12.06 23.12
C LEU A 52 -3.13 -13.37 23.40
N GLU A 53 -3.56 -14.07 22.35
CA GLU A 53 -4.33 -15.32 22.48
C GLU A 53 -3.46 -16.47 23.01
N GLY A 54 -2.20 -16.53 22.57
CA GLY A 54 -1.24 -17.55 22.98
C GLY A 54 -0.54 -17.27 24.31
N ARG A 55 -0.85 -16.14 24.97
CA ARG A 55 -0.15 -15.63 26.17
C ARG A 55 1.37 -15.67 26.01
N LYS A 56 1.84 -15.23 24.84
CA LYS A 56 3.25 -15.22 24.48
C LYS A 56 3.99 -14.15 25.26
N ARG A 57 5.28 -14.40 25.44
CA ARG A 57 6.20 -13.47 26.08
C ARG A 57 6.72 -12.46 25.05
N PRO A 58 7.20 -11.29 25.49
CA PRO A 58 7.77 -10.27 24.60
C PRO A 58 8.95 -10.77 23.73
N ASP A 59 9.67 -11.79 24.21
CA ASP A 59 10.82 -12.42 23.57
C ASP A 59 10.47 -13.62 22.68
N ASP A 60 9.20 -14.02 22.61
CA ASP A 60 8.78 -15.11 21.74
C ASP A 60 8.83 -14.69 20.26
N LEU A 61 9.30 -15.60 19.41
CA LEU A 61 9.39 -15.42 17.96
C LEU A 61 8.32 -16.28 17.26
N PRO A 62 7.32 -15.69 16.58
CA PRO A 62 6.38 -16.46 15.78
C PRO A 62 7.09 -17.08 14.56
N ILE A 63 6.65 -18.27 14.16
CA ILE A 63 6.95 -18.81 12.83
C ILE A 63 5.84 -18.46 11.85
N GLN A 64 6.13 -18.51 10.54
CA GLN A 64 5.15 -18.13 9.52
C GLN A 64 3.82 -18.91 9.62
N SER A 65 3.85 -20.20 9.98
CA SER A 65 2.65 -21.02 10.14
C SER A 65 1.83 -20.71 11.39
N ASP A 66 2.36 -19.93 12.34
CA ASP A 66 1.57 -19.41 13.45
C ASP A 66 0.62 -18.32 12.99
N LEU A 67 1.09 -17.50 12.02
CA LEU A 67 0.40 -16.30 11.56
C LEU A 67 -0.41 -16.52 10.28
N VAL A 68 0.11 -17.36 9.38
CA VAL A 68 -0.40 -17.52 8.01
C VAL A 68 -1.01 -18.89 7.79
N GLY A 69 -2.25 -18.92 7.27
CA GLY A 69 -2.94 -20.13 6.88
C GLY A 69 -4.46 -20.00 6.98
N GLU A 70 -5.17 -21.07 6.57
CA GLU A 70 -6.61 -21.14 6.75
C GLU A 70 -6.97 -21.15 8.25
N GLY A 71 -7.90 -20.27 8.64
CA GLY A 71 -8.28 -20.10 10.05
C GLY A 71 -7.23 -19.42 10.94
N LYS A 72 -6.15 -18.88 10.37
CA LYS A 72 -5.15 -18.08 11.09
C LYS A 72 -5.41 -16.58 10.95
N TYR A 73 -4.55 -15.78 11.57
CA TYR A 73 -4.61 -14.32 11.60
C TYR A 73 -4.47 -13.70 10.20
N ILE A 74 -3.70 -14.33 9.32
CA ILE A 74 -3.52 -13.92 7.93
C ILE A 74 -3.83 -15.10 7.01
N LYS A 75 -4.71 -14.90 6.02
CA LYS A 75 -5.12 -15.98 5.11
C LYS A 75 -3.98 -16.47 4.21
N ASN A 76 -3.24 -15.53 3.62
CA ASN A 76 -2.15 -15.81 2.67
C ASN A 76 -0.96 -14.90 2.96
N MET A 77 0.26 -15.42 2.82
CA MET A 77 1.47 -14.64 3.04
C MET A 77 1.51 -13.47 2.06
N THR A 78 1.70 -12.26 2.58
CA THR A 78 1.84 -11.07 1.73
C THR A 78 3.24 -11.01 1.15
N ILE A 79 3.34 -10.52 -0.08
CA ILE A 79 4.63 -10.33 -0.77
C ILE A 79 4.90 -8.82 -0.83
N CYS A 80 6.15 -8.41 -0.60
CA CYS A 80 6.55 -7.03 -0.84
C CYS A 80 6.49 -6.73 -2.36
N PRO A 81 5.77 -5.69 -2.80
CA PRO A 81 5.67 -5.35 -4.24
C PRO A 81 7.02 -5.06 -4.91
N ALA A 82 8.00 -4.59 -4.13
CA ALA A 82 9.37 -4.36 -4.59
C ALA A 82 10.29 -5.61 -4.49
N GLY A 83 9.75 -6.79 -4.18
CA GLY A 83 10.52 -8.05 -4.09
C GLY A 83 11.27 -8.25 -2.77
N GLY A 84 11.04 -7.42 -1.76
CA GLY A 84 11.61 -7.58 -0.42
C GLY A 84 11.07 -8.79 0.35
N GLN A 85 11.84 -9.21 1.36
CA GLN A 85 11.46 -10.26 2.30
C GLN A 85 11.00 -9.65 3.62
N TYR A 86 10.03 -10.29 4.28
CA TYR A 86 9.56 -9.88 5.60
C TYR A 86 10.22 -10.71 6.70
N THR A 87 10.65 -10.04 7.76
CA THR A 87 11.12 -10.65 9.01
C THR A 87 10.10 -10.34 10.09
N LEU A 88 9.55 -11.35 10.75
CA LEU A 88 8.49 -11.16 11.76
C LEU A 88 9.00 -10.53 13.06
N ASN A 89 10.26 -10.83 13.42
CA ASN A 89 10.90 -10.48 14.69
C ASN A 89 10.13 -11.01 15.92
N ILE A 90 10.73 -10.86 17.10
CA ILE A 90 10.07 -11.18 18.38
C ILE A 90 8.85 -10.27 18.61
N VAL A 91 7.96 -10.66 19.52
CA VAL A 91 6.73 -9.88 19.83
C VAL A 91 7.03 -8.40 20.08
N ASP A 92 8.04 -8.06 20.89
CA ASP A 92 8.33 -6.66 21.26
C ASP A 92 8.95 -5.81 20.13
N LYS A 93 9.34 -6.42 19.02
CA LYS A 93 10.02 -5.75 17.89
C LYS A 93 9.16 -5.79 16.64
N LEU A 94 8.97 -4.66 15.98
CA LEU A 94 8.18 -4.55 14.74
C LEU A 94 8.67 -5.52 13.65
N PRO A 95 7.78 -6.03 12.78
CA PRO A 95 8.18 -6.73 11.57
C PRO A 95 8.92 -5.77 10.64
N GLU A 96 9.89 -6.30 9.90
CA GLU A 96 10.77 -5.52 9.03
C GLU A 96 10.70 -6.03 7.60
N CYS A 97 10.87 -5.14 6.64
CA CYS A 97 11.10 -5.49 5.25
C CYS A 97 12.60 -5.36 4.94
N SER A 98 13.14 -6.24 4.09
CA SER A 98 14.53 -6.16 3.62
C SER A 98 14.81 -4.93 2.76
N VAL A 99 13.78 -4.23 2.27
CA VAL A 99 13.92 -2.97 1.52
C VAL A 99 14.06 -1.81 2.52
N PRO A 100 15.21 -1.11 2.59
CA PRO A 100 15.48 -0.16 3.68
C PRO A 100 14.51 1.01 3.82
N SER A 101 13.85 1.44 2.73
CA SER A 101 12.86 2.52 2.73
C SER A 101 11.46 2.06 3.18
N HIS A 102 11.23 0.76 3.36
CA HIS A 102 9.96 0.17 3.74
C HIS A 102 9.96 -0.15 5.24
N LYS A 103 9.74 0.86 6.07
CA LYS A 103 9.72 0.71 7.53
C LYS A 103 8.36 1.07 8.10
N LEU A 104 7.97 0.32 9.12
CA LEU A 104 6.85 0.67 9.98
C LEU A 104 7.41 1.55 11.11
N GLU A 105 6.80 2.70 11.34
CA GLU A 105 7.13 3.58 12.45
C GLU A 105 6.14 3.29 13.60
N LYS A 106 6.66 3.25 14.84
CA LYS A 106 5.92 2.92 16.06
C LYS A 106 5.27 4.16 16.64
#